data_AF-A0A167SIT7-F1
#
_entry.id   AF-A0A167SIT7-F1
#
_cell.length_a   1.000
_cell.length_b   1.000
_cell.length_c   1.000
_cell.angle_alpha   90.00
_cell.angle_beta   90.00
_cell.angle_gamma   90.00
#
_symmetry.space_group_name_H-M   'P 1'
#
loop_
_entity.id
_entity.type
_entity.pdbx_description
1 polymer ?
#
loop_
_entity_poly.entity_id
_entity_poly.type
_entity_poly.pdbx_seq_one_letter_code
_entity_poly.pdbx_strand_id
1 'polypeptide(L)'
;MQFTPTSLFALFFALFSALSLTSAAPLSLDKRDVYDPPVTYPHTSTVWKVGAQHNVTWNTSNPPKQITNTIGQIYLRHGDSTLPTAL
;
A
#
# COMPACT_ATOMS: atom_id res chain seq x y z
N MET A 1 -29.41 -40.01 37.07
CA MET A 1 -28.47 -38.88 36.95
C MET A 1 -29.30 -37.60 37.01
N GLN A 2 -29.04 -36.69 37.95
CA GLN A 2 -29.73 -35.39 38.02
C GLN A 2 -28.75 -34.31 37.55
N PHE A 3 -29.08 -33.60 36.45
CA PHE A 3 -28.29 -32.47 35.98
C PHE A 3 -28.70 -31.21 36.72
N THR A 4 -27.75 -30.51 37.35
CA THR A 4 -28.01 -29.24 38.04
C THR A 4 -28.12 -28.10 37.02
N PRO A 5 -28.95 -27.07 37.28
CA PRO A 5 -29.15 -25.95 36.35
C PRO A 5 -27.84 -25.21 36.02
N THR A 6 -26.89 -25.18 36.96
CA THR A 6 -25.55 -24.60 36.75
C THR A 6 -24.72 -25.39 35.73
N SER A 7 -24.86 -26.72 35.72
CA SER A 7 -24.19 -27.58 34.74
C SER A 7 -24.79 -27.41 33.34
N LEU A 8 -26.10 -27.19 33.24
CA LEU A 8 -26.75 -26.87 31.96
C LEU A 8 -26.28 -25.51 31.42
N PHE A 9 -26.17 -24.51 32.29
CA PHE A 9 -25.74 -23.17 31.91
C PHE A 9 -24.28 -23.14 31.43
N ALA A 10 -23.38 -23.85 32.13
CA ALA A 10 -21.99 -23.99 31.71
C ALA A 10 -21.87 -24.70 30.36
N LEU A 11 -22.66 -25.76 30.13
CA LEU A 11 -22.69 -26.47 28.86
C LEU A 11 -23.18 -25.57 27.73
N PHE A 12 -24.23 -24.76 27.98
CA PHE A 12 -24.76 -23.81 27.01
C PHE A 12 -23.71 -22.79 26.54
N PHE A 13 -22.97 -22.17 27.46
CA PHE A 13 -21.90 -21.22 27.12
C PHE A 13 -20.71 -21.89 26.42
N ALA A 14 -20.34 -23.10 26.83
CA ALA A 14 -19.28 -23.87 26.18
C ALA A 14 -19.65 -24.18 24.71
N LEU A 15 -20.88 -24.65 24.44
CA LEU A 15 -21.34 -24.84 23.07
C LEU A 15 -21.40 -23.51 22.30
N PHE A 16 -21.92 -22.44 22.90
CA PHE A 16 -22.01 -21.14 22.23
C PHE A 16 -20.63 -20.60 21.81
N SER A 17 -19.61 -20.79 22.64
CA SER A 17 -18.22 -20.43 22.30
C SER A 17 -17.63 -21.33 21.20
N ALA A 18 -17.94 -22.62 21.19
CA ALA A 18 -17.48 -23.55 20.15
C ALA A 18 -18.13 -23.28 18.79
N LEU A 19 -19.29 -22.63 18.78
CA LEU A 19 -20.02 -22.21 17.58
C LEU A 19 -19.71 -20.77 17.15
N SER A 20 -18.73 -20.08 17.76
CA SER A 20 -18.37 -18.74 17.34
C SER A 20 -17.62 -18.78 15.99
N LEU A 21 -18.33 -18.47 14.90
CA LEU A 21 -17.73 -18.27 13.59
C LEU A 21 -17.24 -16.83 13.47
N THR A 22 -15.92 -16.63 13.42
CA THR A 22 -15.34 -15.35 13.02
C THR A 22 -15.28 -15.28 11.50
N SER A 23 -16.05 -14.36 10.91
CA SER A 23 -15.95 -14.04 9.48
C SER A 23 -14.84 -13.00 9.28
N ALA A 24 -13.71 -13.43 8.74
CA ALA A 24 -12.74 -12.53 8.13
C ALA A 24 -12.93 -12.61 6.61
N ALA A 25 -13.75 -11.72 6.06
CA ALA A 25 -13.85 -11.61 4.61
C ALA A 25 -12.49 -11.10 4.07
N PRO A 26 -11.98 -11.66 2.96
CA PRO A 26 -10.85 -11.05 2.27
C PRO A 26 -11.25 -9.61 1.92
N LEU A 27 -10.43 -8.63 2.33
CA LEU A 27 -10.50 -7.34 1.68
C LEU A 27 -10.16 -7.60 0.22
N SER A 28 -11.12 -7.39 -0.70
CA SER A 28 -10.80 -7.25 -2.11
C SER A 28 -9.84 -6.07 -2.20
N LEU A 29 -8.55 -6.38 -2.28
CA LEU A 29 -7.55 -5.41 -2.65
C LEU A 29 -7.79 -5.14 -4.13
N ASP A 30 -8.59 -4.13 -4.42
CA ASP A 30 -8.56 -3.50 -5.75
C ASP A 30 -7.09 -3.25 -6.09
N LYS A 31 -6.72 -3.49 -7.35
CA LYS A 31 -5.37 -3.24 -7.85
C LYS A 31 -4.97 -1.85 -7.37
N ARG A 32 -3.94 -1.78 -6.52
CA ARG A 32 -3.42 -0.50 -6.07
C ARG A 32 -2.87 0.21 -7.30
N ASP A 33 -3.59 1.20 -7.78
CA ASP A 33 -3.14 2.02 -8.91
C ASP A 33 -2.00 2.90 -8.41
N VAL A 34 -0.78 2.48 -8.73
CA VAL A 34 0.39 3.37 -8.69
C VAL A 34 0.28 4.27 -9.90
N TYR A 35 0.01 5.55 -9.65
CA TYR A 35 0.08 6.55 -10.71
C TYR A 35 1.54 6.86 -11.01
N ASP A 36 1.99 6.45 -12.20
CA ASP A 36 3.36 6.68 -12.70
C ASP A 36 3.32 7.71 -13.85
N PRO A 37 3.33 9.02 -13.55
CA PRO A 37 3.32 10.05 -14.57
C PRO A 37 4.62 10.00 -15.39
N PRO A 38 4.55 10.07 -16.73
CA PRO A 38 5.75 9.98 -17.55
C PRO A 38 6.64 11.20 -17.35
N VAL A 39 7.92 10.94 -17.06
CA VAL A 39 8.97 11.96 -17.01
C VAL A 39 9.17 12.54 -18.41
N THR A 40 9.09 13.86 -18.53
CA THR A 40 9.32 14.60 -19.79
C THR A 40 10.72 15.18 -19.87
N TYR A 41 11.38 15.40 -18.73
CA TYR A 41 12.80 15.77 -18.63
C TYR A 41 13.37 15.20 -17.33
N PRO A 42 14.57 14.60 -17.32
CA PRO A 42 15.59 14.59 -18.37
C PRO A 42 15.29 13.67 -19.56
N HIS A 43 15.95 13.94 -20.71
CA HIS A 43 15.97 13.04 -21.87
C HIS A 43 17.17 12.09 -21.81
N THR A 44 17.17 11.05 -22.66
CA THR A 44 18.24 10.02 -22.74
C THR A 44 19.65 10.57 -22.97
N SER A 45 19.79 11.75 -23.59
CA SER A 45 21.08 12.41 -23.82
C SER A 45 21.44 13.49 -22.78
N THR A 46 20.61 13.65 -21.74
CA THR A 46 20.85 14.66 -20.71
C THR A 46 21.98 14.22 -19.80
N VAL A 47 22.97 15.09 -19.62
CA VAL A 47 24.08 14.88 -18.69
C VAL A 47 23.96 15.85 -17.54
N TRP A 48 23.91 15.33 -16.31
CA TRP A 48 23.93 16.12 -15.09
C TRP A 48 25.33 16.19 -14.50
N LYS A 49 25.72 17.38 -14.04
CA LYS A 49 27.00 17.57 -13.37
C LYS A 49 26.79 17.36 -11.87
N VAL A 50 27.69 16.59 -11.24
CA VAL A 50 27.64 16.35 -9.80
C VAL A 50 27.67 17.69 -9.04
N GLY A 51 26.78 17.82 -8.05
CA GLY A 51 26.64 19.03 -7.23
C GLY A 51 25.78 20.14 -7.84
N ALA A 52 25.30 19.99 -9.09
CA ALA A 52 24.36 20.93 -9.69
C ALA A 52 22.92 20.62 -9.29
N GLN A 53 22.10 21.68 -9.22
CA GLN A 53 20.65 21.55 -9.09
C GLN A 53 20.02 21.45 -10.47
N HIS A 54 19.10 20.51 -10.63
CA HIS A 54 18.40 20.25 -11.89
C HIS A 54 16.91 20.12 -11.62
N ASN A 55 16.10 20.69 -12.53
CA ASN A 55 14.66 20.52 -12.49
C ASN A 55 14.30 19.23 -13.22
N VAL A 56 13.45 18.43 -12.62
CA VAL A 56 12.81 17.26 -13.25
C VAL A 56 11.37 17.64 -13.57
N THR A 57 10.91 17.28 -14.77
CA THR A 57 9.52 17.54 -15.17
C THR A 57 8.86 16.25 -15.59
N TRP A 58 7.59 16.10 -15.26
CA TRP A 58 6.75 14.98 -15.66
C TRP A 58 5.36 15.49 -16.04
N ASN A 59 4.62 14.71 -16.83
CA ASN A 59 3.28 15.05 -17.27
C ASN A 59 2.22 14.47 -16.30
N THR A 60 1.46 15.34 -15.65
CA THR A 60 0.36 14.96 -14.74
C THR A 60 -1.04 15.20 -15.29
N SER A 61 -1.23 15.33 -16.61
CA SER A 61 -2.52 15.74 -17.20
C SER A 61 -3.64 14.69 -17.07
N ASN A 62 -3.33 13.44 -16.71
CA ASN A 62 -4.32 12.37 -16.57
C ASN A 62 -4.17 11.60 -15.24
N PRO A 63 -4.42 12.24 -14.09
CA PRO A 63 -4.32 11.59 -12.79
C PRO A 63 -5.54 10.70 -12.50
N PRO A 64 -5.42 9.69 -11.62
CA PRO A 64 -6.58 8.95 -11.13
C PRO A 64 -7.48 9.86 -10.28
N LYS A 65 -8.75 9.49 -10.15
CA LYS A 65 -9.75 10.26 -9.38
C LYS A 65 -9.39 10.39 -7.90
N GLN A 66 -8.69 9.40 -7.34
CA GLN A 66 -8.30 9.38 -5.94
C GLN A 66 -6.78 9.23 -5.86
N ILE A 67 -6.13 10.25 -5.28
CA ILE A 67 -4.71 10.21 -4.93
C ILE A 67 -4.62 10.10 -3.41
N THR A 68 -4.15 8.96 -2.92
CA THR A 68 -3.99 8.71 -1.48
C THR A 68 -2.61 9.13 -0.95
N ASN A 69 -1.64 9.34 -1.84
CA ASN A 69 -0.31 9.90 -1.53
C ASN A 69 0.04 10.98 -2.56
N THR A 70 0.11 12.23 -2.11
CA THR A 70 0.41 13.40 -2.95
C THR A 70 1.89 13.79 -2.94
N ILE A 71 2.72 13.10 -2.18
CA ILE A 71 4.15 13.39 -2.07
C ILE A 71 4.89 12.65 -3.18
N GLY A 72 5.42 13.40 -4.14
CA GLY A 72 6.34 12.89 -5.15
C GLY A 72 7.78 12.85 -4.62
N GLN A 73 8.53 11.83 -5.03
CA GLN A 73 9.95 11.67 -4.70
C GLN A 73 10.72 11.34 -5.96
N ILE A 74 11.92 11.90 -6.10
CA ILE A 74 12.82 11.61 -7.21
C ILE A 74 13.98 10.79 -6.68
N TYR A 75 14.27 9.67 -7.31
CA TYR A 75 15.43 8.84 -6.99
C TYR A 75 16.33 8.72 -8.20
N LEU A 76 17.63 8.79 -7.98
CA LEU A 76 18.62 8.54 -9.02
C LEU A 76 19.00 7.05 -9.02
N ARG A 77 18.91 6.41 -10.19
CA ARG A 77 19.13 4.97 -10.38
C ARG A 77 20.16 4.72 -11.47
N HIS A 78 21.01 3.71 -11.28
CA HIS A 78 21.96 3.21 -12.27
C HIS A 78 21.91 1.68 -12.30
N GLY A 79 21.50 1.11 -13.43
CA GLY A 79 21.23 -0.34 -13.55
C GLY A 79 20.18 -0.78 -12.55
N ASP A 80 20.52 -1.72 -11.66
CA ASP A 80 19.64 -2.21 -10.60
C ASP A 80 19.85 -1.53 -9.24
N SER A 81 20.77 -0.57 -9.16
CA SER A 81 21.07 0.17 -7.93
C SER A 81 20.32 1.49 -7.89
N THR A 82 19.51 1.68 -6.85
CA THR A 82 18.83 2.94 -6.54
C THR A 82 19.55 3.62 -5.38
N LEU A 83 19.84 4.91 -5.51
CA LEU A 83 20.38 5.69 -4.40
C LEU A 83 19.34 5.76 -3.26
N PRO A 84 19.75 5.56 -1.99
CA PRO A 84 18.81 5.43 -0.87
C PRO A 84 18.10 6.75 -0.51
N THR A 85 18.62 7.88 -1.02
CA THR A 85 18.14 9.22 -0.68
C THR A 85 17.36 9.80 -1.87
N ALA A 86 16.14 10.23 -1.61
CA ALA A 86 15.37 11.02 -2.55
C ALA A 86 16.01 12.42 -2.73
N LEU A 87 15.98 12.94 -3.95
CA LEU A 87 16.47 14.27 -4.32
C LEU A 87 15.44 15.37 -4.06
#